data_AF-A0A6I8VDI3-F1
#
_entry.id   AF-A0A6I8VDI3-F1
#
_cell.length_a   1.000
_cell.length_b   1.000
_cell.length_c   1.000
_cell.angle_alpha   90.00
_cell.angle_beta   90.00
_cell.angle_gamma   90.00
#
_symmetry.space_group_name_H-M   'P 1'
#
loop_
_entity.id
_entity.type
_entity.pdbx_description
1 polymer ?
#
loop_
_entity_poly.entity_id
_entity_poly.type
_entity_poly.pdbx_seq_one_letter_code
_entity_poly.pdbx_strand_id
1 'polypeptide(L)'
;MATLSSELKRDNLIMNLSIQTSERDTERLQRQLDKSNDLYGQLVTNLERIFSPAQIEKIQNDRRIVWPRADLIEAHNLYAASRSVCNILLRRNYPLPSVRTMQYWEARERNRTASAANQTAQRSATEQAMSHLLEVIDAINLVHNYT
;
A
#
# COMPACT_ATOMS: atom_id res chain seq x y z
N MET A 1 -27.41 -59.66 35.68
CA MET A 1 -26.59 -59.74 34.44
C MET A 1 -27.30 -59.15 33.21
N ALA A 2 -28.63 -59.27 33.05
CA ALA A 2 -29.35 -58.70 31.89
C ALA A 2 -29.37 -57.15 31.83
N THR A 3 -29.35 -56.47 32.98
CA THR A 3 -29.43 -55.00 33.10
C THR A 3 -28.17 -54.27 32.60
N LEU A 4 -26.99 -54.81 32.91
CA LEU A 4 -25.70 -54.25 32.50
C LEU A 4 -25.54 -54.25 30.96
N SER A 5 -26.06 -55.28 30.30
CA SER A 5 -26.03 -55.38 28.83
C SER A 5 -26.96 -54.37 28.15
N SER A 6 -28.11 -54.07 28.75
CA SER A 6 -29.04 -53.06 28.23
C SER A 6 -28.53 -51.62 28.39
N GLU A 7 -27.83 -51.34 29.49
CA GLU A 7 -27.22 -50.01 29.74
C GLU A 7 -26.10 -49.74 28.74
N LEU A 8 -25.19 -50.69 28.54
CA LEU A 8 -24.12 -50.60 27.53
C LEU A 8 -24.64 -50.32 26.11
N LYS A 9 -25.75 -50.96 25.72
CA LYS A 9 -26.39 -50.71 24.41
C LYS A 9 -26.95 -49.30 24.30
N ARG A 10 -27.53 -48.78 25.38
CA ARG A 10 -28.08 -47.42 25.44
C ARG A 10 -26.98 -46.37 25.31
N ASP A 11 -25.89 -46.54 26.05
CA ASP A 11 -24.75 -45.62 26.02
C ASP A 11 -24.07 -45.63 24.65
N ASN A 12 -23.92 -46.80 24.03
CA ASN A 12 -23.40 -46.92 22.67
C ASN A 12 -24.30 -46.20 21.66
N LEU A 13 -25.62 -46.32 21.79
CA LEU A 13 -26.58 -45.59 20.94
C LEU A 13 -26.46 -44.07 21.11
N ILE A 14 -26.41 -43.58 22.35
CA ILE A 14 -26.25 -42.15 22.65
C ILE A 14 -24.94 -41.62 22.07
N MET A 15 -23.85 -42.37 22.25
CA MET A 15 -22.54 -42.04 21.70
C MET A 15 -22.57 -41.96 20.17
N ASN A 16 -23.16 -42.94 19.49
CA ASN A 16 -23.28 -42.92 18.03
C ASN A 16 -24.12 -41.74 17.52
N LEU A 17 -25.22 -41.39 18.21
CA LEU A 17 -26.01 -40.21 17.88
C LEU A 17 -25.23 -38.91 18.10
N SER A 18 -24.40 -38.86 19.16
CA SER A 18 -23.50 -37.72 19.42
C SER A 18 -22.42 -37.59 18.35
N ILE A 19 -21.87 -38.70 17.86
CA ILE A 19 -20.89 -38.70 16.77
C ILE A 19 -21.55 -38.19 15.48
N GLN A 20 -22.71 -38.75 15.11
CA GLN A 20 -23.42 -38.34 13.89
C GLN A 20 -23.89 -36.88 13.92
N THR A 21 -24.22 -36.33 15.10
CA THR A 21 -24.54 -34.90 15.23
C THR A 21 -23.28 -34.06 15.06
N SER A 22 -22.19 -34.42 15.75
CA SER A 22 -20.91 -33.73 15.61
C SER A 22 -20.37 -33.75 14.18
N GLU A 23 -20.45 -34.87 13.47
CA GLU A 23 -20.02 -35.00 12.07
C GLU A 23 -20.83 -34.05 11.17
N ARG A 24 -22.16 -34.04 11.32
CA ARG A 24 -23.03 -33.13 10.55
C ARG A 24 -22.74 -31.65 10.84
N ASP A 25 -22.48 -31.30 12.10
CA ASP A 25 -22.13 -29.94 12.47
C ASP A 25 -20.77 -29.55 11.91
N THR A 26 -19.80 -30.47 11.93
CA THR A 26 -18.47 -30.25 11.35
C THR A 26 -18.56 -30.03 9.84
N GLU A 27 -19.32 -30.85 9.12
CA GLU A 27 -19.57 -30.67 7.69
C GLU A 27 -20.28 -29.34 7.40
N ARG A 28 -21.27 -28.98 8.21
CA ARG A 28 -22.00 -27.72 8.07
C ARG A 28 -21.06 -26.53 8.26
N LEU A 29 -20.25 -26.55 9.31
CA LEU A 29 -19.27 -25.49 9.60
C LEU A 29 -18.22 -25.39 8.50
N GLN A 30 -17.76 -26.53 7.97
CA GLN A 30 -16.82 -26.55 6.85
C GLN A 30 -17.43 -25.89 5.60
N ARG A 31 -18.66 -26.25 5.22
CA ARG A 31 -19.35 -25.61 4.09
C ARG A 31 -19.55 -24.11 4.30
N GLN A 32 -19.81 -23.68 5.54
CA GLN A 32 -19.94 -22.26 5.87
C GLN A 32 -18.60 -21.53 5.75
N LEU A 33 -17.50 -22.16 6.18
CA LEU A 33 -16.16 -21.63 6.06
C LEU A 33 -15.74 -21.49 4.60
N ASP A 34 -15.96 -22.52 3.78
CA ASP A 34 -15.63 -22.52 2.35
C ASP A 34 -16.39 -21.41 1.62
N LYS A 35 -17.72 -21.32 1.86
CA LYS A 35 -18.54 -20.24 1.30
C LYS A 35 -18.07 -18.86 1.74
N SER A 36 -17.69 -18.70 3.01
CA SER A 36 -17.18 -17.42 3.52
C SER A 36 -15.84 -17.05 2.89
N ASN A 37 -14.95 -18.03 2.67
CA ASN A 37 -13.67 -17.82 2.01
C ASN A 37 -13.84 -17.42 0.54
N ASP A 38 -14.77 -18.04 -0.18
CA ASP A 38 -15.07 -17.66 -1.57
C ASP A 38 -15.58 -16.22 -1.67
N LEU A 39 -16.52 -15.85 -0.79
CA LEU A 39 -17.04 -14.47 -0.73
C LEU A 39 -15.96 -13.47 -0.33
N TYR A 40 -15.09 -13.83 0.61
CA TYR A 40 -13.96 -13.02 1.01
C TYR A 40 -12.99 -12.81 -0.16
N GLY A 41 -12.63 -13.87 -0.89
CA GLY A 41 -11.79 -13.80 -2.07
C GLY A 41 -12.35 -12.87 -3.14
N GLN A 42 -13.65 -13.01 -3.45
CA GLN A 42 -14.33 -12.11 -4.40
C GLN A 42 -14.32 -10.64 -3.94
N LEU A 43 -14.55 -10.39 -2.65
CA LEU A 43 -14.50 -9.06 -2.08
C LEU A 43 -13.10 -8.45 -2.20
N VAL A 44 -12.05 -9.19 -1.86
CA VAL A 44 -10.65 -8.73 -1.96
C VAL A 44 -10.32 -8.40 -3.42
N THR A 45 -10.62 -9.29 -4.36
CA THR A 45 -10.38 -9.03 -5.79
C THR A 45 -11.13 -7.79 -6.29
N ASN A 46 -12.35 -7.56 -5.81
CA ASN A 46 -13.09 -6.34 -6.17
C ASN A 46 -12.47 -5.08 -5.57
N LEU A 47 -11.96 -5.14 -4.34
CA LEU A 47 -11.28 -4.02 -3.69
C LEU A 47 -9.95 -3.70 -4.38
N GLU A 48 -9.18 -4.71 -4.79
CA GLU A 48 -7.90 -4.55 -5.53
C GLU A 48 -8.07 -3.84 -6.88
N ARG A 49 -9.28 -3.84 -7.46
CA ARG A 49 -9.58 -3.09 -8.68
C ARG A 49 -9.84 -1.60 -8.46
N ILE A 50 -10.14 -1.20 -7.23
CA ILE A 50 -10.59 0.16 -6.88
C ILE A 50 -9.54 0.87 -6.02
N PHE A 51 -8.91 0.14 -5.11
CA PHE A 51 -8.02 0.65 -4.09
C PHE A 51 -6.60 0.14 -4.30
N SER A 52 -5.63 0.96 -3.90
CA SER A 52 -4.24 0.54 -3.83
C SER A 52 -4.04 -0.54 -2.73
N PRO A 53 -2.97 -1.34 -2.80
CA PRO A 53 -2.63 -2.30 -1.74
C PRO A 53 -2.51 -1.65 -0.35
N ALA A 54 -1.95 -0.44 -0.27
CA ALA A 54 -1.80 0.28 0.98
C ALA A 54 -3.15 0.80 1.50
N GLN A 55 -4.06 1.21 0.62
CA GLN A 55 -5.43 1.55 1.00
C GLN A 55 -6.20 0.35 1.53
N ILE A 56 -6.01 -0.84 0.93
CA ILE A 56 -6.61 -2.09 1.41
C ILE A 56 -6.03 -2.47 2.78
N GLU A 57 -4.71 -2.38 2.96
CA GLU A 57 -4.06 -2.60 4.26
C GLU A 57 -4.64 -1.65 5.33
N LYS A 58 -4.87 -0.38 4.97
CA LYS A 58 -5.51 0.60 5.85
C LYS A 58 -6.94 0.20 6.22
N ILE A 59 -7.73 -0.31 5.27
CA ILE A 59 -9.09 -0.81 5.52
C ILE A 59 -9.04 -2.03 6.47
N GLN A 60 -8.15 -2.98 6.22
CA GLN A 60 -8.07 -4.23 6.98
C GLN A 60 -7.63 -4.04 8.44
N ASN A 61 -6.65 -3.15 8.66
CA ASN A 61 -6.00 -3.03 9.97
C ASN A 61 -6.45 -1.81 10.78
N ASP A 62 -7.08 -0.83 10.14
CA ASP A 62 -7.37 0.51 10.66
C ASP A 62 -6.19 1.20 11.37
N ARG A 63 -4.95 0.82 11.04
CA ARG A 63 -3.74 1.39 11.65
C ARG A 63 -3.24 2.59 10.87
N ARG A 64 -2.30 3.34 11.46
CA ARG A 64 -1.54 4.33 10.71
C ARG A 64 -0.54 3.59 9.83
N ILE A 65 -0.51 3.95 8.55
CA ILE A 65 0.42 3.40 7.57
C ILE A 65 1.31 4.51 7.01
N VAL A 66 2.47 4.10 6.47
CA VAL A 66 3.30 4.99 5.66
C VAL A 66 2.78 4.93 4.24
N TRP A 67 2.20 6.04 3.78
CA TRP A 67 1.61 6.10 2.45
C TRP A 67 2.69 6.02 1.35
N PRO A 68 2.53 5.14 0.35
CA PRO A 68 3.42 5.08 -0.78
C PRO A 68 3.28 6.36 -1.63
N ARG A 69 4.32 6.63 -2.44
CA ARG A 69 4.38 7.84 -3.28
C ARG A 69 3.19 7.94 -4.25
N ALA A 70 2.77 6.83 -4.85
CA ALA A 70 1.65 6.79 -5.80
C ALA A 70 0.35 7.30 -5.14
N ASP A 71 -0.03 6.72 -4.00
CA ASP A 71 -1.23 7.12 -3.26
C ASP A 71 -1.19 8.58 -2.79
N LEU A 72 0.00 9.07 -2.42
CA LEU A 72 0.18 10.48 -2.04
C LEU A 72 -0.08 11.42 -3.22
N ILE A 73 0.38 11.05 -4.42
CA ILE A 73 0.15 11.81 -5.66
C ILE A 73 -1.35 11.80 -6.01
N GLU A 74 -1.99 10.63 -6.01
CA GLU A 74 -3.41 10.51 -6.34
C GLU A 74 -4.30 11.28 -5.36
N ALA A 75 -4.03 11.14 -4.07
CA ALA A 75 -4.76 11.88 -3.04
C ALA A 75 -4.54 13.40 -3.15
N HIS A 76 -3.31 13.83 -3.47
CA HIS A 76 -3.01 15.23 -3.73
C HIS A 76 -3.79 15.76 -4.95
N ASN A 77 -3.85 14.99 -6.05
CA ASN A 77 -4.62 15.34 -7.24
C ASN A 77 -6.11 15.45 -6.92
N LEU A 78 -6.67 14.52 -6.16
CA LEU A 78 -8.06 14.56 -5.70
C LEU A 78 -8.33 15.80 -4.85
N TYR A 79 -7.42 16.13 -3.93
CA TYR A 79 -7.53 17.32 -3.08
C TYR A 79 -7.44 18.62 -3.89
N ALA A 80 -6.55 18.67 -4.88
CA ALA A 80 -6.39 19.81 -5.79
C ALA A 80 -7.63 19.99 -6.68
N ALA A 81 -8.24 18.90 -7.15
CA ALA A 81 -9.47 18.93 -7.93
C ALA A 81 -10.67 19.41 -7.10
N SER A 82 -10.83 18.89 -5.87
CA SER A 82 -11.88 19.36 -4.96
C SER A 82 -11.56 19.07 -3.49
N ARG A 83 -11.21 20.13 -2.76
CA ARG A 83 -10.98 20.07 -1.31
C ARG A 83 -12.21 19.62 -0.53
N SER A 84 -13.41 20.05 -0.95
CA SER A 84 -14.67 19.69 -0.27
C SER A 84 -14.92 18.18 -0.34
N VAL A 85 -14.80 17.58 -1.53
CA VAL A 85 -14.99 16.15 -1.74
C VAL A 85 -13.97 15.33 -0.95
N CYS A 86 -12.70 15.72 -1.01
CA CYS A 86 -11.64 15.05 -0.24
C CYS A 86 -11.94 15.07 1.28
N ASN A 87 -12.39 16.20 1.82
CA ASN A 87 -12.77 16.31 3.23
C ASN A 87 -13.98 15.44 3.58
N ILE A 88 -14.97 15.33 2.70
CA ILE A 88 -16.14 14.46 2.89
C ILE A 88 -15.69 12.99 2.94
N LEU A 89 -14.82 12.56 2.02
CA LEU A 89 -14.29 11.19 1.97
C LEU A 89 -13.50 10.85 3.24
N LEU A 90 -12.62 11.75 3.68
CA LEU A 90 -11.87 11.59 4.93
C LEU A 90 -12.80 11.47 6.16
N ARG A 91 -13.87 12.27 6.23
CA ARG A 91 -14.88 12.17 7.30
C ARG A 91 -15.66 10.87 7.27
N ARG A 92 -15.75 10.22 6.11
CA ARG A 92 -16.39 8.91 5.91
C ARG A 92 -15.41 7.74 6.09
N ASN A 93 -14.23 7.98 6.64
CA ASN A 93 -13.17 6.97 6.82
C ASN A 93 -12.71 6.30 5.52
N TYR A 94 -12.82 7.00 4.38
CA TYR A 94 -12.21 6.52 3.15
C TYR A 94 -10.68 6.44 3.35
N PRO A 95 -10.00 5.40 2.83
CA PRO A 95 -8.56 5.21 3.03
C PRO A 95 -7.74 6.23 2.22
N LEU A 96 -7.69 7.47 2.68
CA LEU A 96 -6.84 8.53 2.13
C LEU A 96 -5.81 9.00 3.15
N PRO A 97 -4.64 9.49 2.70
CA PRO A 97 -3.74 10.24 3.56
C PRO A 97 -4.45 11.49 4.09
N SER A 98 -4.13 11.85 5.34
CA SER A 98 -4.67 13.08 5.93
C SER A 98 -4.20 14.31 5.15
N VAL A 99 -4.98 15.40 5.20
CA VAL A 99 -4.59 16.69 4.58
C VAL A 99 -3.20 17.13 5.04
N ARG A 100 -2.89 16.98 6.33
CA ARG A 100 -1.57 17.30 6.88
C ARG A 100 -0.47 16.43 6.28
N THR A 101 -0.73 15.14 6.08
CA THR A 101 0.21 14.22 5.44
C THR A 101 0.52 14.65 4.01
N MET A 102 -0.51 15.01 3.24
CA MET A 102 -0.35 15.48 1.86
C MET A 102 0.46 16.79 1.80
N GLN A 103 0.14 17.77 2.65
CA GLN A 103 0.86 19.05 2.72
C GLN A 103 2.34 18.87 3.09
N TYR A 104 2.61 17.99 4.06
CA TYR A 104 3.99 17.68 4.47
C TYR A 104 4.77 17.02 3.34
N TRP A 105 4.16 16.06 2.64
CA TRP A 105 4.77 15.40 1.49
C TRP A 105 5.08 16.40 0.36
N GLU A 106 4.13 17.27 0.02
CA GLU A 106 4.31 18.28 -1.02
C GLU A 106 5.47 19.24 -0.71
N ALA A 107 5.55 19.73 0.53
CA ALA A 107 6.65 20.59 0.97
C ALA A 107 8.00 19.88 0.86
N ARG A 108 8.05 18.59 1.23
CA ARG A 108 9.25 17.76 1.10
C ARG A 108 9.64 17.53 -0.37
N GLU A 109 8.68 17.34 -1.25
CA GLU A 109 8.94 17.13 -2.68
C GLU A 109 9.47 18.41 -3.35
N ARG A 110 8.92 19.58 -2.99
CA ARG A 110 9.45 20.89 -3.43
C ARG A 110 10.91 21.10 -3.02
N ASN A 111 11.28 20.71 -1.81
CA ASN A 111 12.66 20.82 -1.33
C ASN A 111 13.61 19.87 -2.07
N ARG A 112 13.14 18.67 -2.43
CA ARG A 112 13.92 17.72 -3.24
C ARG A 112 14.19 18.25 -4.64
N THR A 113 13.17 18.79 -5.32
CA THR A 113 13.33 19.32 -6.69
C THR A 113 14.25 20.53 -6.71
N ALA A 114 14.13 21.45 -5.75
CA ALA A 114 15.04 22.60 -5.61
C ALA A 114 16.49 22.15 -5.38
N SER A 115 16.71 21.15 -4.53
CA SER A 115 18.05 20.62 -4.27
C SER A 115 18.66 19.94 -5.50
N ALA A 116 17.85 19.19 -6.26
CA ALA A 116 18.30 18.56 -7.49
C ALA A 116 18.63 19.58 -8.59
N ALA A 117 17.80 20.61 -8.76
CA ALA A 117 18.04 21.69 -9.72
C ALA A 117 19.37 22.43 -9.43
N ASN A 118 19.64 22.71 -8.16
CA ASN A 118 20.90 23.35 -7.75
C ASN A 118 22.13 22.48 -8.06
N GLN A 119 22.04 21.15 -7.86
CA GLN A 119 23.14 20.23 -8.19
C GLN A 119 23.40 20.16 -9.70
N THR A 120 22.34 20.14 -10.52
CA THR A 120 22.47 20.15 -11.98
C THR A 120 23.09 21.46 -12.47
N ALA A 121 22.65 22.60 -11.94
CA ALA A 121 23.18 23.92 -12.30
C ALA A 121 24.67 24.06 -11.93
N GLN A 122 25.08 23.53 -10.77
CA GLN A 122 26.49 23.49 -10.37
C GLN A 122 27.33 22.64 -11.32
N ARG A 123 26.84 21.46 -11.73
CA ARG A 123 27.55 20.59 -12.69
C ARG A 123 27.73 21.25 -14.05
N SER A 124 26.68 21.85 -14.60
CA SER A 124 26.79 22.58 -15.88
C SER A 124 27.74 23.77 -15.79
N ALA A 125 27.75 24.49 -14.67
CA ALA A 125 28.69 25.59 -14.46
C ALA A 125 30.14 25.11 -14.35
N THR A 126 30.39 23.97 -13.69
CA THR A 126 31.74 23.38 -13.63
C THR A 126 32.21 22.85 -14.99
N GLU A 127 31.31 22.26 -15.78
CA GLU A 127 31.62 21.79 -17.14
C GLU A 127 31.96 22.95 -18.07
N GLN A 128 31.19 24.05 -18.01
CA GLN A 128 31.46 25.26 -18.78
C GLN A 128 32.80 25.92 -18.37
N ALA A 129 33.06 26.02 -17.06
CA ALA A 129 34.33 26.54 -16.57
C ALA A 129 35.53 25.67 -17.01
N MET A 130 35.36 24.35 -17.06
CA MET A 130 36.40 23.44 -17.54
C MET A 130 36.63 23.53 -19.04
N SER A 131 35.56 23.65 -19.83
CA SER A 131 35.65 23.89 -21.28
C SER A 131 36.41 25.18 -21.58
N HIS A 132 36.08 26.27 -20.88
CA HIS A 132 36.76 27.54 -21.04
C HIS A 132 38.25 27.47 -20.65
N LEU A 133 38.60 26.72 -19.61
CA LEU A 133 40.01 26.54 -19.22
C LEU A 133 40.80 25.76 -20.29
N LEU A 134 40.19 24.75 -20.91
CA LEU A 134 40.82 24.00 -22.02
C LEU A 134 41.04 24.89 -23.25
N GLU A 135 40.04 25.69 -23.63
CA GLU A 135 40.18 26.67 -24.73
C GLU A 135 41.30 27.68 -24.48
N VAL A 136 41.42 28.19 -23.24
CA VAL A 136 42.49 29.11 -22.86
C VAL A 136 43.87 28.44 -22.94
N ILE A 137 44.00 27.18 -22.49
CA ILE A 137 45.26 26.43 -22.58
C ILE A 137 45.66 26.21 -24.05
N ASP A 138 44.71 25.82 -24.91
CA ASP A 138 44.96 25.62 -26.34
C ASP A 138 45.39 26.93 -27.02
N ALA A 139 44.76 28.06 -26.67
CA ALA A 139 45.14 29.38 -27.19
C ALA A 139 46.57 29.79 -26.78
N ILE A 140 46.97 29.52 -25.53
CA ILE A 140 48.33 29.81 -25.03
C ILE A 140 49.37 28.95 -25.75
N ASN A 141 49.08 27.66 -25.95
CA ASN A 141 49.97 26.73 -26.66
C ASN A 141 50.14 27.09 -28.14
N LEU A 142 49.10 27.65 -28.78
CA LEU A 142 49.19 28.18 -30.15
C LEU A 142 50.13 29.38 -30.20
N VAL A 143 50.03 30.33 -29.26
CA VAL A 143 50.90 31.52 -29.22
C VAL A 143 52.37 31.15 -28.99
N HIS A 144 52.65 30.11 -28.20
CA HIS A 144 54.03 29.65 -27.92
C HIS A 144 54.72 28.93 -29.09
N ASN A 145 53.97 28.43 -30.09
CA ASN A 145 54.54 27.68 -31.23
C ASN A 145 54.87 28.58 -32.45
N TYR A 146 54.63 29.89 -32.38
CA TYR A 146 54.89 30.85 -33.47
C TYR A 146 55.97 31.91 -33.14
N THR A 147 56.73 31.71 -32.05
CA THR A 147 57.97 32.45 -31.72
C THR A 147 59.17 31.51 -31.79
#